data_AF-A0A8E0VBJ5-F1
#
_entry.id   AF-A0A8E0VBJ5-F1
#
_cell.length_a   1.000
_cell.length_b   1.000
_cell.length_c   1.000
_cell.angle_alpha   90.00
_cell.angle_beta   90.00
_cell.angle_gamma   90.00
#
_symmetry.space_group_name_H-M   'P 1'
#
loop_
_entity.id
_entity.type
_entity.pdbx_description
1 polymer ?
#
loop_
_entity_poly.entity_id
_entity_poly.type
_entity_poly.pdbx_seq_one_letter_code
_entity_poly.pdbx_strand_id
1 'polypeptide(L)'
;MDRLILVLVTLGAWLLFGAPLLQATTELHEEVAGWEKIRSKHAAAKKIDIGKVTFWWWLLPPLKVLFEKRRIRKIQRTYADIKLSDETQERLYKYALKVNGWSGVTLGGWLVAISTTWTLVGNLELSLGAWIGLVIFFSYVSIIINIKLLIKN
;
A
#
# COMPACT_ATOMS: atom_id res chain seq x y z
N MET A 1 0.29 33.54 0.62
CA MET A 1 1.41 32.67 1.04
C MET A 1 2.49 32.76 -0.03
N ASP A 2 3.78 32.79 0.33
CA ASP A 2 4.86 32.79 -0.66
C ASP A 2 4.72 31.55 -1.57
N ARG A 3 4.89 31.73 -2.90
CA ARG A 3 4.82 30.65 -3.89
C ARG A 3 5.77 29.51 -3.55
N LEU A 4 6.95 29.82 -3.01
CA LEU A 4 7.92 28.81 -2.58
C LEU A 4 7.34 27.92 -1.47
N ILE A 5 6.77 28.54 -0.44
CA ILE A 5 6.16 27.80 0.68
C ILE A 5 5.01 26.93 0.20
N LEU A 6 4.22 27.44 -0.74
CA LEU A 6 3.08 26.71 -1.28
C LEU A 6 3.49 25.48 -2.10
N VAL A 7 4.59 25.56 -2.85
CA VAL A 7 5.20 24.39 -3.49
C VAL A 7 5.75 23.41 -2.45
N LEU A 8 6.48 23.88 -1.43
CA LEU A 8 7.05 23.02 -0.39
C LEU A 8 5.99 22.26 0.40
N VAL A 9 4.89 22.93 0.76
CA VAL A 9 3.76 22.28 1.47
C VAL A 9 3.11 21.22 0.58
N THR A 10 2.96 21.50 -0.73
CA THR A 10 2.43 20.51 -1.69
C THR A 10 3.35 19.29 -1.82
N LEU A 11 4.65 19.50 -1.99
CA LEU A 11 5.63 18.41 -2.06
C LEU A 11 5.66 17.61 -0.76
N GLY A 12 5.64 18.28 0.39
CA GLY A 12 5.57 17.64 1.71
C GLY A 12 4.33 16.77 1.86
N ALA A 13 3.17 17.24 1.41
CA ALA A 13 1.93 16.46 1.44
C ALA A 13 2.01 15.19 0.58
N TRP A 14 2.59 15.28 -0.63
CA TRP A 14 2.79 14.09 -1.49
C TRP A 14 3.84 13.12 -0.95
N LEU A 15 4.86 13.60 -0.21
CA LEU A 15 5.79 12.73 0.52
C LEU A 15 5.08 11.99 1.68
N LEU A 16 4.18 12.68 2.39
CA LEU A 16 3.33 12.07 3.42
C LEU A 16 2.34 11.05 2.85
N PHE A 17 2.10 11.03 1.55
CA PHE A 17 1.40 9.94 0.87
C PHE A 17 2.37 8.82 0.44
N GLY A 18 3.41 9.16 -0.32
CA GLY A 18 4.26 8.17 -0.97
C GLY A 18 5.14 7.35 -0.02
N ALA A 19 5.67 7.96 1.04
CA ALA A 19 6.53 7.26 2.01
C ALA A 19 5.79 6.21 2.86
N PRO A 20 4.66 6.52 3.52
CA PRO A 20 3.88 5.49 4.21
C PRO A 20 3.27 4.48 3.25
N LEU A 21 2.99 4.86 2.00
CA LEU A 21 2.63 3.89 0.97
C LEU A 21 3.77 2.87 0.82
N LEU A 22 5.03 3.30 0.67
CA LEU A 22 6.19 2.39 0.65
C LEU A 22 6.21 1.43 1.84
N GLN A 23 6.05 1.96 3.05
CA GLN A 23 6.08 1.12 4.23
C GLN A 23 4.89 0.14 4.31
N ALA A 24 3.68 0.56 3.96
CA ALA A 24 2.52 -0.32 3.93
C ALA A 24 2.74 -1.49 2.95
N THR A 25 3.40 -1.20 1.84
CA THR A 25 3.56 -2.12 0.73
C THR A 25 4.67 -3.14 0.94
N THR A 26 5.79 -2.74 1.54
CA THR A 26 6.88 -3.64 1.91
C THR A 26 6.46 -4.59 3.03
N GLU A 27 5.81 -4.08 4.08
CA GLU A 27 5.32 -4.90 5.19
C GLU A 27 4.21 -5.87 4.72
N LEU A 28 3.40 -5.47 3.73
CA LEU A 28 2.40 -6.37 3.12
C LEU A 28 3.08 -7.48 2.32
N HIS A 29 4.16 -7.17 1.62
CA HIS A 29 4.93 -8.16 0.88
C HIS A 29 5.50 -9.23 1.83
N GLU A 30 6.06 -8.81 2.96
CA GLU A 30 6.56 -9.71 4.01
C GLU A 30 5.45 -10.59 4.62
N GLU A 31 4.28 -10.01 4.91
CA GLU A 31 3.12 -10.76 5.39
C GLU A 31 2.70 -11.82 4.37
N VAL A 32 2.56 -11.44 3.09
CA VAL A 32 2.17 -12.35 2.00
C VAL A 32 3.20 -13.45 1.81
N ALA A 33 4.51 -13.13 1.82
CA ALA A 33 5.58 -14.10 1.69
C ALA A 33 5.58 -15.11 2.83
N GLY A 34 5.34 -14.65 4.07
CA GLY A 34 5.21 -15.52 5.24
C GLY A 34 4.04 -16.50 5.12
N TRP A 35 2.86 -16.03 4.70
CA TRP A 35 1.71 -16.90 4.46
C TRP A 35 1.90 -17.84 3.27
N GLU A 36 2.59 -17.41 2.21
CA GLU A 36 2.90 -18.27 1.07
C GLU A 36 3.87 -19.38 1.46
N LYS A 37 4.84 -19.12 2.34
CA LYS A 37 5.76 -20.14 2.87
C LYS A 37 5.01 -21.20 3.70
N ILE A 38 4.02 -20.79 4.48
CA ILE A 38 3.15 -21.73 5.21
C ILE A 38 2.35 -22.58 4.22
N ARG A 39 1.74 -21.93 3.22
CA ARG A 39 0.97 -22.61 2.17
C ARG A 39 1.84 -23.64 1.43
N SER A 40 3.02 -23.24 0.96
CA SER A 40 3.89 -24.10 0.15
C SER A 40 4.41 -25.31 0.94
N LYS A 41 4.81 -25.10 2.20
CA LYS A 41 5.25 -26.17 3.11
C LYS A 41 4.17 -27.24 3.34
N HIS A 42 2.90 -26.86 3.27
CA HIS A 42 1.77 -27.75 3.55
C HIS A 42 0.85 -27.95 2.33
N ALA A 43 1.30 -27.59 1.13
CA ALA A 43 0.50 -27.68 -0.10
C ALA A 43 0.13 -29.13 -0.43
N ALA A 44 1.00 -30.09 -0.09
CA ALA A 44 0.72 -31.52 -0.24
C ALA A 44 -0.44 -32.00 0.65
N ALA A 45 -0.64 -31.38 1.81
CA ALA A 45 -1.70 -31.76 2.76
C ALA A 45 -3.09 -31.29 2.31
N LYS A 46 -3.17 -30.15 1.61
CA LYS A 46 -4.43 -29.59 1.11
C LYS A 46 -4.24 -29.09 -0.33
N LYS A 47 -4.73 -29.88 -1.30
CA LYS A 47 -4.77 -29.54 -2.74
C LYS A 47 -5.83 -28.48 -3.05
N ILE A 48 -5.75 -27.30 -2.44
CA ILE A 48 -6.65 -26.18 -2.70
C ILE A 48 -5.91 -25.10 -3.47
N ASP A 49 -6.45 -24.72 -4.63
CA ASP A 49 -5.92 -23.58 -5.36
C ASP A 49 -6.36 -22.25 -4.72
N ILE A 50 -5.35 -21.50 -4.27
CA ILE A 50 -5.46 -20.16 -3.74
C ILE A 50 -4.64 -19.29 -4.70
N GLY A 51 -5.30 -18.86 -5.79
CA GLY A 51 -4.72 -18.03 -6.84
C GLY A 51 -4.01 -16.79 -6.29
N LYS A 52 -3.11 -16.21 -7.08
CA LYS A 52 -2.33 -15.02 -6.70
C LYS A 52 -3.13 -13.75 -7.00
N VAL A 53 -2.95 -12.71 -6.20
CA VAL A 53 -3.49 -11.39 -6.55
C VAL A 53 -2.60 -10.79 -7.64
N THR A 54 -3.22 -10.42 -8.76
CA THR A 54 -2.53 -9.83 -9.90
C THR A 54 -1.69 -8.61 -9.51
N PHE A 55 -0.53 -8.46 -10.15
CA PHE A 55 0.38 -7.34 -9.93
C PHE A 55 -0.23 -5.98 -10.34
N TRP A 56 -1.07 -5.96 -11.38
CA TRP A 56 -1.74 -4.75 -11.89
C TRP A 56 -2.56 -3.97 -10.86
N TRP A 57 -3.00 -4.63 -9.79
CA TRP A 57 -3.67 -3.94 -8.67
C TRP A 57 -2.77 -2.93 -7.95
N TRP A 58 -1.45 -2.94 -8.19
CA TRP A 58 -0.54 -1.89 -7.74
C TRP A 58 -0.87 -0.50 -8.27
N LEU A 59 -1.55 -0.38 -9.42
CA LEU A 59 -2.05 0.90 -9.92
C LEU A 59 -3.07 1.55 -8.97
N LEU A 60 -3.67 0.75 -8.07
CA LEU A 60 -4.59 1.21 -7.02
C LEU A 60 -4.20 0.51 -5.70
N PRO A 61 -3.14 0.96 -5.00
CA PRO A 61 -2.59 0.25 -3.86
C PRO A 61 -3.60 -0.13 -2.75
N PRO A 62 -4.59 0.72 -2.40
CA PRO A 62 -5.63 0.32 -1.44
C PRO A 62 -6.39 -0.94 -1.86
N LEU A 63 -6.65 -1.13 -3.17
CA LEU A 63 -7.30 -2.34 -3.68
C LEU A 63 -6.38 -3.54 -3.63
N LYS A 64 -5.09 -3.39 -3.97
CA LYS A 64 -4.09 -4.46 -3.81
C LYS A 64 -4.02 -4.96 -2.38
N VAL A 65 -3.94 -4.06 -1.40
CA VAL A 65 -3.94 -4.39 0.03
C VAL A 65 -5.20 -5.17 0.39
N LEU A 66 -6.38 -4.69 -0.03
CA LEU A 66 -7.65 -5.35 0.25
C LEU A 66 -7.70 -6.78 -0.31
N PHE A 67 -7.26 -6.98 -1.56
CA PHE A 67 -7.26 -8.31 -2.19
C PHE A 67 -6.25 -9.26 -1.54
N GLU A 68 -5.05 -8.78 -1.19
CA GLU A 68 -4.07 -9.60 -0.47
C GLU A 68 -4.58 -9.97 0.93
N LYS A 69 -5.21 -9.05 1.66
CA LYS A 69 -5.84 -9.36 2.96
C LYS A 69 -6.98 -10.36 2.84
N ARG A 70 -7.74 -10.35 1.74
CA ARG A 70 -8.76 -11.38 1.47
C ARG A 70 -8.10 -12.74 1.18
N ARG A 71 -7.02 -12.74 0.41
CA ARG A 71 -6.25 -13.94 0.09
C ARG A 71 -5.61 -14.56 1.33
N ILE A 72 -4.95 -13.76 2.17
CA ILE A 72 -4.36 -14.19 3.44
C ILE A 72 -5.42 -14.84 4.33
N ARG A 73 -6.60 -14.24 4.46
CA ARG A 73 -7.72 -14.85 5.21
C ARG A 73 -8.15 -16.19 4.64
N LYS A 74 -8.09 -16.39 3.32
CA LYS A 74 -8.36 -17.68 2.68
C LYS A 74 -7.28 -18.70 3.06
N ILE A 75 -5.99 -18.33 3.01
CA ILE A 75 -4.87 -19.19 3.45
C ILE A 75 -5.04 -19.57 4.92
N GLN A 76 -5.27 -18.60 5.80
CA GLN A 76 -5.50 -18.82 7.23
C GLN A 76 -6.60 -19.84 7.50
N ARG A 77 -7.76 -19.70 6.85
CA ARG A 77 -8.88 -20.64 7.00
C ARG A 77 -8.53 -22.03 6.46
N THR A 78 -7.84 -22.11 5.32
CA THR A 78 -7.46 -23.39 4.72
C THR A 78 -6.50 -24.17 5.63
N TYR A 79 -5.58 -23.48 6.31
CA TYR A 79 -4.53 -24.09 7.13
C TYR A 79 -4.74 -23.86 8.64
N ALA A 80 -5.97 -23.65 9.10
CA ALA A 80 -6.29 -23.33 10.49
C ALA A 80 -5.95 -24.46 11.48
N ASP A 81 -5.91 -25.70 10.99
CA ASP A 81 -5.52 -26.91 11.70
C ASP A 81 -4.00 -27.03 11.93
N ILE A 82 -3.21 -26.20 11.24
CA ILE A 82 -1.75 -26.24 11.36
C ILE A 82 -1.31 -25.38 12.55
N LYS A 83 -0.67 -26.02 13.53
CA LYS A 83 -0.04 -25.32 14.65
C LYS A 83 1.24 -24.65 14.17
N LEU A 84 1.20 -23.32 14.08
CA LEU A 84 2.37 -22.49 13.82
C LEU A 84 3.21 -22.37 15.10
N SER A 85 4.52 -22.13 14.97
CA SER A 85 5.33 -21.73 16.12
C SER A 85 4.91 -20.33 16.61
N ASP A 86 5.04 -20.10 17.91
CA ASP A 86 4.71 -18.81 18.54
C ASP A 86 5.46 -17.66 17.86
N GLU A 87 6.75 -17.87 17.56
CA GLU A 87 7.59 -16.90 16.81
C GLU A 87 7.00 -16.57 15.44
N THR A 88 6.52 -17.57 14.69
CA THR A 88 5.92 -17.35 13.36
C THR A 88 4.62 -16.57 13.47
N GLN A 89 3.77 -16.91 14.45
CA GLN A 89 2.51 -16.21 14.70
C GLN A 89 2.75 -14.75 15.06
N GLU A 90 3.66 -14.49 16.01
CA GLU A 90 4.01 -13.16 16.45
C GLU A 90 4.56 -12.32 15.30
N ARG A 91 5.43 -12.90 14.47
CA ARG A 91 6.00 -12.21 13.30
C ARG A 91 4.94 -11.82 12.28
N LEU A 92 4.05 -12.75 11.92
CA LEU A 92 2.95 -12.49 10.98
C LEU A 92 1.97 -11.44 11.53
N TYR A 93 1.69 -11.49 12.82
CA TYR A 93 0.87 -10.48 13.50
C TYR A 93 1.52 -9.10 13.44
N LYS A 94 2.82 -9.00 13.71
CA LYS A 94 3.59 -7.73 13.62
C LYS A 94 3.52 -7.14 12.22
N TYR A 95 3.71 -7.93 11.16
CA TYR A 95 3.53 -7.45 9.79
C TYR A 95 2.12 -6.93 9.54
N ALA A 96 1.09 -7.72 9.91
CA ALA A 96 -0.30 -7.33 9.73
C ALA A 96 -0.65 -6.01 10.43
N LEU A 97 -0.15 -5.81 11.65
CA LEU A 97 -0.34 -4.59 12.44
C LEU A 97 0.29 -3.39 11.75
N LYS A 98 1.54 -3.52 11.30
CA LYS A 98 2.26 -2.45 10.57
C LYS A 98 1.57 -2.10 9.25
N VAL A 99 1.14 -3.10 8.48
CA VAL A 99 0.40 -2.88 7.23
C VAL A 99 -0.84 -2.03 7.47
N ASN A 100 -1.62 -2.37 8.51
CA ASN A 100 -2.82 -1.61 8.84
C ASN A 100 -2.50 -0.17 9.26
N GLY A 101 -1.48 0.01 10.12
CA GLY A 101 -1.03 1.34 10.55
C GLY A 101 -0.61 2.21 9.37
N TRP A 102 0.31 1.72 8.54
CA TRP A 102 0.83 2.47 7.39
C TRP A 102 -0.21 2.69 6.29
N SER A 103 -1.15 1.76 6.10
CA SER A 103 -2.29 1.96 5.19
C SER A 103 -3.17 3.13 5.63
N GLY A 104 -3.41 3.26 6.93
CA GLY A 104 -4.15 4.41 7.49
C GLY A 104 -3.41 5.74 7.26
N VAL A 105 -2.10 5.78 7.55
CA VAL A 105 -1.27 6.98 7.33
C VAL A 105 -1.22 7.34 5.84
N THR A 106 -1.11 6.35 4.96
CA THR A 106 -1.14 6.55 3.50
C THR A 106 -2.45 7.22 3.06
N LEU A 107 -3.60 6.73 3.54
CA LEU A 107 -4.89 7.31 3.21
C LEU A 107 -5.00 8.75 3.72
N GLY A 108 -4.56 9.01 4.96
CA GLY A 108 -4.53 10.35 5.53
C GLY A 108 -3.64 11.30 4.71
N GLY A 109 -2.41 10.88 4.40
CA GLY A 109 -1.48 11.63 3.57
C GLY A 109 -2.02 11.94 2.18
N TRP A 110 -2.74 11.00 1.56
CA TRP A 110 -3.38 11.23 0.26
C TRP A 110 -4.47 12.30 0.32
N LEU A 111 -5.35 12.24 1.33
CA LEU A 111 -6.39 13.25 1.51
C LEU A 111 -5.80 14.64 1.75
N VAL A 112 -4.73 14.73 2.55
CA VAL A 112 -3.98 15.98 2.75
C VAL A 112 -3.39 16.45 1.42
N ALA A 113 -2.74 15.57 0.65
CA ALA A 113 -2.15 15.92 -0.63
C ALA A 113 -3.17 16.42 -1.67
N ILE A 114 -4.35 15.80 -1.73
CA ILE A 114 -5.48 16.24 -2.57
C ILE A 114 -5.90 17.67 -2.20
N SER A 115 -6.11 17.92 -0.90
CA SER A 115 -6.52 19.23 -0.37
C SER A 115 -5.44 20.30 -0.60
N THR A 116 -4.18 19.99 -0.31
CA THR A 116 -3.07 20.92 -0.55
C THR A 116 -2.89 21.25 -2.03
N THR A 117 -3.07 20.25 -2.92
CA THR A 117 -3.04 20.48 -4.37
C THR A 117 -4.18 21.40 -4.81
N TRP A 118 -5.35 21.34 -4.17
CA TRP A 118 -6.44 22.29 -4.41
C TRP A 118 -6.03 23.72 -4.05
N THR A 119 -5.41 23.90 -2.88
CA THR A 119 -4.86 25.21 -2.47
C THR A 119 -3.80 25.71 -3.45
N LEU A 120 -2.90 24.84 -3.95
CA LEU A 120 -1.89 25.20 -4.94
C LEU A 120 -2.51 25.74 -6.22
N VAL A 121 -3.43 24.98 -6.81
CA VAL A 121 -4.10 25.34 -8.06
C VAL A 121 -4.90 26.64 -7.89
N GLY A 122 -5.62 26.80 -6.78
CA GLY A 122 -6.37 28.02 -6.50
C GLY A 122 -5.50 29.26 -6.37
N ASN A 123 -4.33 29.16 -5.73
CA ASN A 123 -3.38 30.29 -5.63
C ASN A 123 -2.64 30.59 -6.93
N LEU A 124 -2.59 29.63 -7.86
CA LEU A 124 -2.04 29.81 -9.21
C LEU A 124 -3.12 30.16 -10.24
N GLU A 125 -4.37 30.33 -9.82
CA GLU A 125 -5.54 30.61 -10.68
C GLU A 125 -5.72 29.58 -11.81
N LEU A 126 -5.34 28.33 -11.56
CA LEU A 126 -5.44 27.25 -12.52
C LEU A 126 -6.85 26.63 -12.54
N SER A 127 -7.19 25.94 -13.63
CA SER A 127 -8.50 25.33 -13.81
C SER A 127 -8.71 24.07 -12.96
N LEU A 128 -9.97 23.66 -12.79
CA LEU A 128 -10.33 22.37 -12.18
C LEU A 128 -9.63 21.19 -12.90
N GLY A 129 -9.52 21.27 -14.24
CA GLY A 129 -8.82 20.25 -15.03
C GLY A 129 -7.34 20.12 -14.66
N ALA A 130 -6.67 21.24 -14.37
CA ALA A 130 -5.29 21.23 -13.90
C ALA A 130 -5.17 20.55 -12.52
N TRP A 131 -6.11 20.81 -11.61
CA TRP A 131 -6.15 20.14 -10.31
C TRP A 131 -6.32 18.61 -10.44
N ILE A 132 -7.31 18.17 -11.21
CA ILE A 132 -7.53 16.73 -11.46
C ILE A 132 -6.26 16.12 -12.07
N GLY A 133 -5.69 16.77 -13.09
CA GLY A 133 -4.48 16.32 -13.76
C GLY A 133 -3.29 16.18 -12.81
N LEU A 134 -3.07 17.16 -11.92
CA LEU A 134 -1.97 17.14 -10.94
C LEU A 134 -2.18 16.05 -9.87
N VAL A 135 -3.40 15.89 -9.35
CA VAL A 135 -3.71 14.83 -8.37
C VAL A 135 -3.45 13.45 -8.97
N ILE A 136 -3.92 13.21 -10.19
CA ILE A 136 -3.68 11.97 -10.92
C ILE A 136 -2.17 11.77 -11.13
N PHE A 137 -1.49 12.79 -11.68
CA PHE A 137 -0.07 12.73 -11.97
C PHE A 137 0.75 12.37 -10.73
N PHE A 138 0.62 13.13 -9.64
CA PHE A 138 1.40 12.87 -8.43
C PHE A 138 1.05 11.53 -7.78
N SER A 139 -0.22 11.12 -7.78
CA SER A 139 -0.62 9.81 -7.27
C SER A 139 0.10 8.69 -8.02
N TYR A 140 0.09 8.73 -9.37
CA TYR A 140 0.75 7.71 -10.17
C TYR A 140 2.27 7.78 -10.09
N VAL A 141 2.88 8.97 -9.97
CA VAL A 141 4.32 9.10 -9.74
C VAL A 141 4.71 8.42 -8.42
N SER A 142 4.00 8.69 -7.33
CA SER A 142 4.25 8.03 -6.03
C SER A 142 4.09 6.51 -6.12
N ILE A 143 3.06 6.03 -6.82
CA ILE A 143 2.81 4.60 -7.03
C ILE A 143 3.92 3.95 -7.88
N ILE A 144 4.35 4.57 -8.98
CA ILE A 144 5.40 4.04 -9.86
C ILE A 144 6.74 3.99 -9.13
N ILE A 145 7.09 5.02 -8.35
CA ILE A 145 8.31 5.03 -7.54
C ILE A 145 8.28 3.86 -6.56
N ASN A 146 7.15 3.68 -5.86
CA ASN A 146 6.95 2.59 -4.93
C ASN A 146 7.12 1.21 -5.59
N ILE A 147 6.44 0.98 -6.72
CA ILE A 147 6.56 -0.25 -7.49
C ILE A 147 8.01 -0.53 -7.91
N LYS A 148 8.72 0.48 -8.42
CA LYS A 148 10.12 0.33 -8.85
C LYS A 148 11.02 -0.07 -7.69
N LEU A 149 10.79 0.49 -6.50
CA LEU A 149 11.55 0.14 -5.29
C LEU A 149 11.22 -1.28 -4.80
N LEU A 150 9.98 -1.75 -4.98
CA LEU A 150 9.58 -3.11 -4.64
C LEU A 150 10.15 -4.18 -5.59
N ILE A 151 10.28 -3.88 -6.89
CA ILE A 151 10.82 -4.85 -7.88
C ILE A 151 12.34 -5.01 -7.76
N LYS A 152 13.04 -3.98 -7.27
CA LYS A 152 14.51 -3.96 -7.18
C LYS A 152 15.07 -4.70 -5.96
N ASN A 153 14.21 -5.08 -5.01
CA ASN A 153 14.53 -5.88 -3.83
C ASN A 153 14.00 -7.31 -3.99
#